data_AF-A0A9P2DRK5-F1
#
_entry.id   AF-A0A9P2DRK5-F1
#
_cell.length_a   1.000
_cell.length_b   1.000
_cell.length_c   1.000
_cell.angle_alpha   90.00
_cell.angle_beta   90.00
_cell.angle_gamma   90.00
#
_symmetry.space_group_name_H-M   'P 1'
#
loop_
_entity.id
_entity.type
_entity.pdbx_description
1 polymer ?
#
loop_
_entity_poly.entity_id
_entity_poly.type
_entity_poly.pdbx_seq_one_letter_code
_entity_poly.pdbx_strand_id
1 'polypeptide(L)'
;MRYLDEQAIENIAIGAAFLGTGGGGDPYIGKMMALTAIKKHGPIKLLSPEEIADDDYFIPAAMMGAPSVLIEKFPKGDEFVRVFEKLGRYVGKEVKGTFPMEAGGVNSMIPIVVAAQLGLPMVDCDGMGRAFPELQMVTFHLDGISATPMAITDEKGNIGIMETIDNKWTERLARVTTVEMGASSLVSLYPCNGAQIKQSSIKNIVTLSEEIGKVIRETSMDEAEKLQKLLDVTHGYHLFEGKITDVVRKTRAGFNFGRVKIDGLNKDTNSEVIVHFQNENLVAEKNGEPIAITPDLICMVDLETLMPVTTEALKYGKRVRVMALPADDAWRTDKGIETVGPRYFGYDVDFEPLEELVKKEERRHV
;
A
#
# COMPACT_ATOMS: atom_id res chain seq x y z
N MET A 1 -22.18 7.08 -11.89
CA MET A 1 -22.10 6.03 -10.83
C MET A 1 -21.31 4.86 -11.37
N ARG A 2 -20.16 4.55 -10.75
CA ARG A 2 -19.27 3.46 -11.16
C ARG A 2 -19.42 2.28 -10.22
N TYR A 3 -19.28 1.07 -10.75
CA TYR A 3 -19.27 -0.16 -9.99
C TYR A 3 -17.95 -0.90 -10.18
N LEU A 4 -17.47 -1.56 -9.14
CA LEU A 4 -16.35 -2.49 -9.21
C LEU A 4 -16.89 -3.89 -9.44
N ASP A 5 -16.65 -4.41 -10.64
CA ASP A 5 -16.95 -5.79 -11.03
C ASP A 5 -15.69 -6.67 -10.96
N GLU A 6 -15.81 -7.93 -11.34
CA GLU A 6 -14.68 -8.87 -11.30
C GLU A 6 -13.46 -8.39 -12.11
N GLN A 7 -13.68 -7.76 -13.25
CA GLN A 7 -12.60 -7.27 -14.10
C GLN A 7 -11.91 -6.07 -13.47
N ALA A 8 -12.65 -5.18 -12.81
CA ALA A 8 -12.09 -4.10 -12.03
C ALA A 8 -11.21 -4.65 -10.89
N ILE A 9 -11.64 -5.69 -10.18
CA ILE A 9 -10.83 -6.30 -9.09
C ILE A 9 -9.53 -6.90 -9.61
N GLU A 10 -9.56 -7.60 -10.74
CA GLU A 10 -8.34 -8.12 -11.37
C GLU A 10 -7.32 -7.01 -11.67
N ASN A 11 -7.79 -5.85 -12.11
CA ASN A 11 -6.92 -4.70 -12.38
C ASN A 11 -6.46 -4.01 -11.09
N ILE A 12 -7.37 -3.67 -10.18
CA ILE A 12 -7.05 -2.98 -8.92
C ILE A 12 -6.04 -3.78 -8.10
N ALA A 13 -6.18 -5.10 -8.02
CA ALA A 13 -5.24 -5.93 -7.26
C ALA A 13 -3.78 -5.80 -7.78
N ILE A 14 -3.59 -5.68 -9.09
CA ILE A 14 -2.26 -5.51 -9.69
C ILE A 14 -1.76 -4.09 -9.48
N GLY A 15 -2.57 -3.06 -9.74
CA GLY A 15 -2.13 -1.68 -9.55
C GLY A 15 -1.88 -1.33 -8.08
N ALA A 16 -2.69 -1.85 -7.15
CA ALA A 16 -2.45 -1.70 -5.72
C ALA A 16 -1.15 -2.39 -5.28
N ALA A 17 -0.81 -3.55 -5.84
CA ALA A 17 0.47 -4.20 -5.58
C ALA A 17 1.66 -3.40 -6.13
N PHE A 18 1.49 -2.75 -7.28
CA PHE A 18 2.49 -1.85 -7.85
C PHE A 18 2.71 -0.64 -6.93
N LEU A 19 1.63 0.05 -6.53
CA LEU A 19 1.66 1.20 -5.64
C LEU A 19 2.07 0.86 -4.20
N GLY A 20 1.93 -0.40 -3.79
CA GLY A 20 2.32 -0.89 -2.46
C GLY A 20 3.82 -0.91 -2.21
N THR A 21 4.65 -0.56 -3.19
CA THR A 21 6.12 -0.44 -3.04
C THR A 21 6.78 -1.68 -2.45
N GLY A 22 6.29 -2.85 -2.87
CA GLY A 22 6.76 -4.13 -2.36
C GLY A 22 6.02 -4.64 -1.12
N GLY A 23 5.26 -3.79 -0.42
CA GLY A 23 4.49 -4.19 0.76
C GLY A 23 2.98 -4.26 0.52
N GLY A 24 2.21 -4.01 1.58
CA GLY A 24 0.73 -4.06 1.55
C GLY A 24 0.10 -5.46 1.43
N GLY A 25 0.91 -6.53 1.50
CA GLY A 25 0.47 -7.93 1.50
C GLY A 25 0.38 -8.58 0.11
N ASP A 26 0.17 -9.90 0.10
CA ASP A 26 0.11 -10.70 -1.13
C ASP A 26 -1.14 -10.37 -1.99
N PRO A 27 -0.96 -9.82 -3.21
CA PRO A 27 -2.09 -9.39 -4.02
C PRO A 27 -2.98 -10.54 -4.51
N TYR A 28 -2.44 -11.76 -4.63
CA TYR A 28 -3.24 -12.91 -5.04
C TYR A 28 -4.24 -13.29 -3.96
N ILE A 29 -3.81 -13.35 -2.69
CA ILE A 29 -4.72 -13.65 -1.57
C ILE A 29 -5.83 -12.60 -1.48
N GLY A 30 -5.44 -11.31 -1.47
CA GLY A 30 -6.38 -10.18 -1.48
C GLY A 30 -7.42 -10.29 -2.59
N LYS A 31 -6.94 -10.47 -3.83
CA LYS A 31 -7.78 -10.59 -5.02
C LYS A 31 -8.76 -11.75 -4.94
N MET A 32 -8.31 -12.93 -4.52
CA MET A 32 -9.18 -14.10 -4.43
C MET A 32 -10.31 -13.89 -3.42
N MET A 33 -10.03 -13.20 -2.31
CA MET A 33 -11.07 -12.84 -1.33
C MET A 33 -12.09 -11.85 -1.92
N ALA A 34 -11.62 -10.78 -2.56
CA ALA A 34 -12.49 -9.76 -3.16
C ALA A 34 -13.36 -10.33 -4.31
N LEU A 35 -12.77 -11.12 -5.22
CA LEU A 35 -13.51 -11.80 -6.29
C LEU A 35 -14.57 -12.75 -5.75
N THR A 36 -14.25 -13.50 -4.69
CA THR A 36 -15.22 -14.41 -4.05
C THR A 36 -16.38 -13.63 -3.44
N ALA A 37 -16.10 -12.50 -2.79
CA ALA A 37 -17.12 -11.66 -2.20
C ALA A 37 -18.04 -11.05 -3.27
N ILE A 38 -17.48 -10.50 -4.36
CA ILE A 38 -18.27 -9.93 -5.47
C ILE A 38 -19.10 -10.99 -6.18
N LYS A 39 -18.57 -12.19 -6.43
CA LYS A 39 -19.33 -13.28 -7.03
C LYS A 39 -20.55 -13.68 -6.21
N LYS A 40 -20.42 -13.63 -4.88
CA LYS A 40 -21.47 -14.04 -3.95
C LYS A 40 -22.49 -12.95 -3.67
N HIS A 41 -22.05 -11.69 -3.60
CA HIS A 41 -22.87 -10.57 -3.12
C HIS A 41 -23.17 -9.50 -4.17
N GLY A 42 -22.52 -9.56 -5.34
CA GLY A 42 -22.64 -8.59 -6.42
C GLY A 42 -21.51 -7.55 -6.41
N PRO A 43 -21.43 -6.73 -7.48
CA PRO A 43 -20.46 -5.65 -7.59
C PRO A 43 -20.73 -4.54 -6.59
N ILE A 44 -19.67 -3.83 -6.17
CA ILE A 44 -19.79 -2.73 -5.19
C ILE A 44 -19.79 -1.37 -5.88
N LYS A 45 -20.50 -0.40 -5.30
CA LYS A 45 -20.51 0.98 -5.81
C LYS A 45 -19.22 1.69 -5.38
N LEU A 46 -18.54 2.33 -6.32
CA LEU A 46 -17.42 3.23 -6.06
C LEU A 46 -17.90 4.69 -6.14
N LEU A 47 -17.68 5.44 -5.07
CA LEU A 47 -18.01 6.86 -4.96
C LEU A 47 -16.74 7.69 -5.10
N SER A 48 -16.79 8.77 -5.86
CA SER A 48 -15.79 9.83 -5.76
C SER A 48 -15.87 10.50 -4.38
N PRO A 49 -14.75 10.98 -3.81
CA PRO A 49 -14.78 11.82 -2.62
C PRO A 49 -15.69 13.04 -2.73
N GLU A 50 -16.00 13.53 -3.94
CA GLU A 50 -16.90 14.67 -4.13
C GLU A 50 -18.39 14.28 -4.09
N GLU A 51 -18.73 12.99 -4.18
CA GLU A 51 -20.12 12.48 -4.15
C GLU A 51 -20.66 12.26 -2.73
N ILE A 52 -19.80 12.28 -1.70
CA ILE A 52 -20.20 12.03 -0.30
C ILE A 52 -20.64 13.31 0.42
N ALA A 53 -21.57 13.22 1.36
CA ALA A 53 -21.93 14.36 2.19
C ALA A 53 -20.86 14.62 3.28
N ASP A 54 -20.72 15.87 3.71
CA ASP A 54 -19.69 16.26 4.68
C ASP A 54 -19.89 15.61 6.06
N ASP A 55 -21.14 15.32 6.41
CA ASP A 55 -21.57 14.72 7.67
C ASP A 55 -21.76 13.20 7.60
N ASP A 56 -21.70 12.60 6.40
CA ASP A 56 -21.67 11.14 6.23
C ASP A 56 -20.48 10.56 6.98
N TYR A 57 -20.64 9.37 7.58
CA TYR A 57 -19.63 8.74 8.41
C TYR A 57 -19.08 7.47 7.78
N PHE A 58 -17.77 7.31 7.81
CA PHE A 58 -17.05 6.24 7.14
C PHE A 58 -16.04 5.62 8.10
N ILE A 59 -15.86 4.30 7.98
CA ILE A 59 -14.80 3.59 8.67
C ILE A 59 -14.13 2.64 7.69
N PRO A 60 -12.80 2.46 7.74
CA PRO A 60 -12.08 1.50 6.92
C PRO A 60 -11.87 0.18 7.68
N ALA A 61 -11.45 -0.86 6.95
CA ALA A 61 -10.92 -2.08 7.53
C ALA A 61 -9.63 -2.46 6.80
N ALA A 62 -8.62 -2.86 7.55
CA ALA A 62 -7.31 -3.23 7.03
C ALA A 62 -6.71 -4.38 7.85
N MET A 63 -5.66 -4.99 7.32
CA MET A 63 -4.82 -5.94 8.04
C MET A 63 -3.61 -5.24 8.63
N MET A 64 -3.30 -5.59 9.87
CA MET A 64 -2.11 -5.20 10.61
C MET A 64 -1.32 -6.46 10.94
N GLY A 65 -0.02 -6.51 10.60
CA GLY A 65 0.81 -7.68 10.85
C GLY A 65 2.00 -7.80 9.91
N ALA A 66 2.68 -8.94 9.98
CA ALA A 66 3.76 -9.27 9.05
C ALA A 66 3.16 -9.88 7.77
N PRO A 67 3.34 -9.26 6.58
CA PRO A 67 2.85 -9.82 5.32
C PRO A 67 3.29 -11.27 5.05
N SER A 68 4.51 -11.63 5.45
CA SER A 68 5.04 -12.99 5.33
C SER A 68 4.29 -14.04 6.18
N VAL A 69 3.51 -13.62 7.19
CA VAL A 69 2.68 -14.53 7.97
C VAL A 69 1.35 -14.78 7.25
N LEU A 70 0.82 -13.80 6.53
CA LEU A 70 -0.46 -13.92 5.82
C LEU A 70 -0.45 -15.04 4.77
N ILE A 71 0.70 -15.30 4.14
CA ILE A 71 0.83 -16.39 3.15
C ILE A 71 0.76 -17.80 3.77
N GLU A 72 0.93 -17.91 5.09
CA GLU A 72 0.87 -19.19 5.82
C GLU A 72 -0.37 -19.28 6.72
N LYS A 73 -0.84 -18.13 7.24
CA LYS A 73 -1.96 -17.99 8.17
C LYS A 73 -3.11 -17.27 7.49
N PHE A 74 -3.86 -18.02 6.67
CA PHE A 74 -5.00 -17.48 5.94
C PHE A 74 -6.11 -16.97 6.88
N PRO A 75 -6.81 -15.88 6.52
CA PRO A 75 -7.96 -15.40 7.26
C PRO A 75 -9.11 -16.41 7.16
N LYS A 76 -9.90 -16.52 8.24
CA LYS A 76 -11.11 -17.34 8.30
C LYS A 76 -12.22 -16.78 7.41
N GLY A 77 -12.22 -15.48 7.17
CA GLY A 77 -13.12 -14.75 6.28
C GLY A 77 -14.22 -13.94 6.97
N ASP A 78 -14.46 -14.14 8.27
CA ASP A 78 -15.46 -13.39 9.06
C ASP A 78 -14.87 -12.17 9.80
N GLU A 79 -13.54 -12.12 9.94
CA GLU A 79 -12.83 -11.11 10.73
C GLU A 79 -12.99 -9.70 10.16
N PHE A 80 -13.04 -9.55 8.84
CA PHE A 80 -13.12 -8.25 8.15
C PHE A 80 -14.39 -7.50 8.53
N VAL A 81 -15.55 -8.16 8.39
CA VAL A 81 -16.84 -7.58 8.79
C VAL A 81 -16.94 -7.49 10.31
N ARG A 82 -16.42 -8.48 11.05
CA ARG A 82 -16.50 -8.47 12.51
C ARG A 82 -15.76 -7.28 13.14
N VAL A 83 -14.58 -6.91 12.64
CA VAL A 83 -13.84 -5.73 13.14
C VAL A 83 -14.52 -4.43 12.74
N PHE A 84 -15.02 -4.36 11.50
CA PHE A 84 -15.75 -3.20 10.98
C PHE A 84 -17.01 -2.92 11.79
N GLU A 85 -17.86 -3.93 11.97
CA GLU A 85 -19.10 -3.79 12.75
C GLU A 85 -18.82 -3.50 14.23
N LYS A 86 -17.73 -4.03 14.79
CA LYS A 86 -17.36 -3.76 16.19
C LYS A 86 -17.07 -2.28 16.38
N LEU A 87 -16.31 -1.67 15.46
CA LEU A 87 -16.07 -0.22 15.50
C LEU A 87 -17.35 0.55 15.24
N GLY A 88 -18.12 0.20 14.20
CA GLY A 88 -19.40 0.84 13.86
C GLY A 88 -20.40 0.87 15.03
N ARG A 89 -20.51 -0.24 15.76
CA ARG A 89 -21.34 -0.32 16.98
C ARG A 89 -20.80 0.53 18.12
N TYR A 90 -19.48 0.61 18.28
CA TYR A 90 -18.85 1.39 19.34
C TYR A 90 -19.01 2.90 19.13
N VAL A 91 -18.80 3.38 17.89
CA VAL A 91 -18.98 4.80 17.54
C VAL A 91 -20.44 5.22 17.53
N GLY A 92 -21.37 4.29 17.37
CA GLY A 92 -22.82 4.55 17.45
C GLY A 92 -23.38 5.43 16.34
N LYS A 93 -22.66 5.58 15.23
CA LYS A 93 -23.06 6.33 14.03
C LYS A 93 -23.43 5.40 12.89
N GLU A 94 -24.35 5.84 12.04
CA GLU A 94 -24.66 5.13 10.80
C GLU A 94 -23.47 5.25 9.84
N VAL A 95 -22.85 4.10 9.51
CA VAL A 95 -21.72 4.04 8.59
C VAL A 95 -22.24 3.98 7.15
N LYS A 96 -21.88 4.99 6.35
CA LYS A 96 -22.36 5.19 4.98
C LYS A 96 -21.52 4.50 3.93
N GLY A 97 -20.30 4.08 4.28
CA GLY A 97 -19.39 3.37 3.39
C GLY A 97 -18.06 3.03 4.04
N THR A 98 -17.16 2.48 3.24
CA THR A 98 -15.78 2.15 3.61
C THR A 98 -14.79 2.74 2.60
N PHE A 99 -13.50 2.63 2.89
CA PHE A 99 -12.40 3.01 1.99
C PHE A 99 -11.14 2.20 2.39
N PRO A 100 -10.19 1.99 1.47
CA PRO A 100 -8.89 1.41 1.82
C PRO A 100 -8.05 2.37 2.65
N MET A 101 -7.26 1.83 3.59
CA MET A 101 -6.28 2.65 4.30
C MET A 101 -5.05 2.97 3.44
N GLU A 102 -4.75 2.11 2.47
CA GLU A 102 -3.55 2.20 1.64
C GLU A 102 -3.76 1.55 0.27
N ALA A 103 -2.90 1.93 -0.68
CA ALA A 103 -2.70 1.25 -1.96
C ALA A 103 -1.72 0.08 -1.75
N GLY A 104 -2.25 -1.07 -1.32
CA GLY A 104 -1.49 -2.26 -0.96
C GLY A 104 -2.21 -3.53 -1.40
N GLY A 105 -1.46 -4.59 -1.74
CA GLY A 105 -2.01 -5.78 -2.39
C GLY A 105 -3.24 -6.39 -1.69
N VAL A 106 -3.19 -6.59 -0.37
CA VAL A 106 -4.29 -7.14 0.42
C VAL A 106 -5.15 -6.03 1.02
N ASN A 107 -4.52 -4.97 1.52
CA ASN A 107 -5.22 -3.90 2.22
C ASN A 107 -6.13 -3.06 1.30
N SER A 108 -5.88 -2.99 -0.01
CA SER A 108 -6.84 -2.42 -0.96
C SER A 108 -8.02 -3.35 -1.28
N MET A 109 -7.90 -4.65 -1.00
CA MET A 109 -8.93 -5.66 -1.29
C MET A 109 -9.88 -5.89 -0.12
N ILE A 110 -9.41 -5.75 1.13
CA ILE A 110 -10.23 -5.95 2.33
C ILE A 110 -11.49 -5.07 2.37
N PRO A 111 -11.43 -3.75 2.11
CA PRO A 111 -12.62 -2.91 2.07
C PRO A 111 -13.63 -3.34 1.01
N ILE A 112 -13.17 -3.92 -0.09
CA ILE A 112 -14.04 -4.44 -1.16
C ILE A 112 -14.84 -5.64 -0.64
N VAL A 113 -14.19 -6.54 0.12
CA VAL A 113 -14.85 -7.68 0.78
C VAL A 113 -15.92 -7.18 1.76
N VAL A 114 -15.58 -6.20 2.60
CA VAL A 114 -16.51 -5.61 3.58
C VAL A 114 -17.70 -4.95 2.87
N ALA A 115 -17.43 -4.11 1.87
CA ALA A 115 -18.44 -3.43 1.07
C ALA A 115 -19.41 -4.42 0.41
N ALA A 116 -18.88 -5.48 -0.21
CA ALA A 116 -19.70 -6.51 -0.86
C ALA A 116 -20.56 -7.27 0.15
N GLN A 117 -19.99 -7.71 1.27
CA GLN A 117 -20.72 -8.48 2.27
C GLN A 117 -21.81 -7.68 3.00
N LEU A 118 -21.60 -6.37 3.19
CA LEU A 118 -22.54 -5.48 3.89
C LEU A 118 -23.44 -4.67 2.96
N GLY A 119 -23.23 -4.73 1.65
CA GLY A 119 -23.97 -3.91 0.68
C GLY A 119 -23.66 -2.41 0.79
N LEU A 120 -22.45 -2.06 1.23
CA LEU A 120 -22.01 -0.67 1.40
C LEU A 120 -21.23 -0.19 0.16
N PRO A 121 -21.27 1.12 -0.15
CA PRO A 121 -20.36 1.69 -1.13
C PRO A 121 -18.93 1.81 -0.57
N MET A 122 -17.97 1.95 -1.49
CA MET A 122 -16.60 2.30 -1.18
C MET A 122 -16.27 3.68 -1.74
N VAL A 123 -15.52 4.49 -1.00
CA VAL A 123 -15.01 5.79 -1.47
C VAL A 123 -13.65 5.60 -2.16
N ASP A 124 -13.47 6.25 -3.29
CA ASP A 124 -12.25 6.22 -4.10
C ASP A 124 -11.17 7.14 -3.52
N CYS A 125 -10.59 6.69 -2.41
CA CYS A 125 -9.51 7.35 -1.71
C CYS A 125 -8.77 6.36 -0.83
N ASP A 126 -7.61 6.75 -0.32
CA ASP A 126 -6.97 6.09 0.82
C ASP A 126 -6.30 7.10 1.76
N GLY A 127 -5.58 6.59 2.76
CA GLY A 127 -4.78 7.40 3.67
C GLY A 127 -3.30 7.48 3.31
N MET A 128 -2.82 6.88 2.22
CA MET A 128 -1.38 6.72 1.98
C MET A 128 -0.91 7.00 0.56
N GLY A 129 -1.69 6.70 -0.47
CA GLY A 129 -1.30 6.75 -1.90
C GLY A 129 -0.26 5.70 -2.30
N ARG A 130 0.21 4.93 -1.31
CA ARG A 130 1.18 3.84 -1.36
C ARG A 130 0.93 2.94 -0.14
N ALA A 131 1.87 2.07 0.21
CA ALA A 131 1.89 1.43 1.53
C ALA A 131 3.01 1.99 2.41
N PHE A 132 2.77 1.96 3.72
CA PHE A 132 3.72 2.27 4.79
C PHE A 132 3.53 1.31 5.97
N PRO A 133 4.57 1.06 6.78
CA PRO A 133 4.53 -0.03 7.75
C PRO A 133 3.70 0.25 9.03
N GLU A 134 3.49 1.51 9.42
CA GLU A 134 2.96 1.87 10.74
C GLU A 134 1.64 2.66 10.68
N LEU A 135 0.74 2.46 11.65
CA LEU A 135 -0.63 3.01 11.62
C LEU A 135 -0.72 4.55 11.57
N GLN A 136 0.28 5.28 12.07
CA GLN A 136 0.31 6.75 11.99
C GLN A 136 0.80 7.27 10.63
N MET A 137 1.32 6.41 9.77
CA MET A 137 1.83 6.79 8.45
C MET A 137 0.69 6.91 7.44
N VAL A 138 -0.30 7.74 7.80
CA VAL A 138 -1.44 8.09 6.95
C VAL A 138 -1.64 9.60 6.93
N THR A 139 -2.14 10.14 5.83
CA THR A 139 -2.40 11.58 5.65
C THR A 139 -3.42 12.12 6.67
N PHE A 140 -4.36 11.27 7.13
CA PHE A 140 -5.24 11.59 8.26
C PHE A 140 -4.48 11.98 9.54
N HIS A 141 -3.32 11.36 9.81
CA HIS A 141 -2.46 11.72 10.95
C HIS A 141 -1.79 13.09 10.75
N LEU A 142 -1.43 13.42 9.50
CA LEU A 142 -0.87 14.73 9.17
C LEU A 142 -1.87 15.86 9.48
N ASP A 143 -3.17 15.59 9.34
CA ASP A 143 -4.24 16.52 9.71
C ASP A 143 -4.75 16.38 11.15
N GLY A 144 -4.10 15.54 11.97
CA GLY A 144 -4.43 15.39 13.39
C GLY A 144 -5.69 14.56 13.67
N ILE A 145 -6.17 13.80 12.69
CA ILE A 145 -7.28 12.87 12.89
C ILE A 145 -6.78 11.69 13.72
N SER A 146 -7.59 11.32 14.72
CA SER A 146 -7.29 10.22 15.64
C SER A 146 -7.49 8.87 14.97
N ALA A 147 -6.53 7.97 15.14
CA ALA A 147 -6.65 6.56 14.78
C ALA A 147 -7.71 5.85 15.64
N THR A 148 -7.97 6.35 16.86
CA THR A 148 -8.90 5.76 17.82
C THR A 148 -10.25 6.48 17.88
N PRO A 149 -11.35 5.79 18.26
CA PRO A 149 -11.40 4.39 18.67
C PRO A 149 -11.01 3.43 17.54
N MET A 150 -10.18 2.44 17.86
CA MET A 150 -9.74 1.42 16.92
C MET A 150 -10.25 0.06 17.38
N ALA A 151 -10.89 -0.69 16.48
CA ALA A 151 -11.18 -2.10 16.70
C ALA A 151 -10.03 -2.98 16.19
N ILE A 152 -9.76 -4.09 16.88
CA ILE A 152 -8.76 -5.09 16.49
C ILE A 152 -9.29 -6.50 16.74
N THR A 153 -9.05 -7.44 15.82
CA THR A 153 -9.49 -8.84 15.95
C THR A 153 -8.54 -9.83 15.27
N ASP A 154 -8.58 -11.10 15.65
CA ASP A 154 -7.86 -12.21 15.01
C ASP A 154 -8.80 -13.29 14.45
N GLU A 155 -8.27 -14.27 13.73
CA GLU A 155 -9.01 -15.40 13.16
C GLU A 155 -9.66 -16.32 14.20
N LYS A 156 -9.17 -16.28 15.44
CA LYS A 156 -9.66 -17.10 16.56
C LYS A 156 -10.93 -16.53 17.19
N GLY A 157 -11.25 -15.26 16.91
CA GLY A 157 -12.44 -14.58 17.44
C GLY A 157 -12.15 -13.62 18.58
N ASN A 158 -10.89 -13.42 18.96
CA ASN A 158 -10.53 -12.39 19.94
C ASN A 158 -10.82 -11.03 19.32
N ILE A 159 -11.42 -10.11 20.08
CA ILE A 159 -11.80 -8.80 19.58
C ILE A 159 -11.77 -7.74 20.67
N GLY A 160 -11.22 -6.56 20.37
CA GLY A 160 -11.05 -5.46 21.31
C GLY A 160 -11.30 -4.09 20.69
N ILE A 161 -11.41 -3.08 21.54
CA ILE A 161 -11.36 -1.65 21.18
C ILE A 161 -10.17 -1.04 21.91
N MET A 162 -9.44 -0.16 21.23
CA MET A 162 -8.35 0.62 21.77
C MET A 162 -8.69 2.11 21.70
N GLU A 163 -8.45 2.81 22.81
CA GLU A 163 -8.43 4.26 22.92
C GLU A 163 -7.05 4.65 23.46
N THR A 164 -6.35 5.53 22.75
CA THR A 164 -4.96 5.88 23.05
C THR A 164 -4.79 7.39 23.05
N ILE A 165 -3.66 7.85 23.58
CA ILE A 165 -3.40 9.28 23.71
C ILE A 165 -2.96 9.94 22.40
N ASP A 166 -2.43 9.16 21.45
CA ASP A 166 -2.07 9.59 20.10
C ASP A 166 -1.91 8.38 19.15
N ASN A 167 -1.75 8.66 17.86
CA ASN A 167 -1.65 7.62 16.83
C ASN A 167 -0.37 6.77 16.94
N LYS A 168 0.73 7.32 17.50
CA LYS A 168 1.98 6.59 17.72
C LYS A 168 1.80 5.56 18.84
N TRP A 169 1.06 5.90 19.89
CA TRP A 169 0.66 4.97 20.94
C TRP A 169 -0.33 3.92 20.43
N THR A 170 -1.21 4.27 19.49
CA THR A 170 -2.06 3.28 18.80
C THR A 170 -1.21 2.21 18.13
N GLU A 171 -0.25 2.57 17.27
CA GLU A 171 0.66 1.61 16.63
C GLU A 171 1.37 0.76 17.68
N ARG A 172 1.99 1.39 18.69
CA ARG A 172 2.81 0.68 19.69
C ARG A 172 2.02 -0.38 20.46
N LEU A 173 0.80 -0.07 20.90
CA LEU A 173 -0.03 -1.01 21.67
C LEU A 173 -0.64 -2.07 20.75
N ALA A 174 -1.18 -1.64 19.60
CA ALA A 174 -1.77 -2.54 18.63
C ALA A 174 -0.76 -3.55 18.09
N ARG A 175 0.49 -3.14 17.86
CA ARG A 175 1.59 -4.02 17.42
C ARG A 175 1.85 -5.17 18.38
N VAL A 176 1.85 -4.89 19.69
CA VAL A 176 2.00 -5.92 20.73
C VAL A 176 0.82 -6.88 20.69
N THR A 177 -0.41 -6.35 20.61
CA THR A 177 -1.61 -7.20 20.48
C THR A 177 -1.57 -8.06 19.22
N THR A 178 -1.18 -7.51 18.06
CA THR A 178 -1.02 -8.24 16.81
C THR A 178 0.00 -9.38 16.93
N VAL A 179 1.12 -9.16 17.63
CA VAL A 179 2.11 -10.22 17.89
C VAL A 179 1.50 -11.38 18.67
N GLU A 180 0.78 -11.08 19.76
CA GLU A 180 0.08 -12.10 20.57
C GLU A 180 -1.05 -12.80 19.81
N MET A 181 -1.69 -12.10 18.86
CA MET A 181 -2.66 -12.67 17.91
C MET A 181 -2.01 -13.56 16.84
N GLY A 182 -0.71 -13.82 16.92
CA GLY A 182 0.03 -14.64 15.94
C GLY A 182 0.51 -13.82 14.75
N ALA A 183 0.98 -12.60 14.99
CA ALA A 183 1.59 -11.67 14.04
C ALA A 183 0.73 -11.26 12.84
N SER A 184 -0.58 -11.51 12.89
CA SER A 184 -1.57 -11.07 11.90
C SER A 184 -2.90 -10.84 12.59
N SER A 185 -3.48 -9.66 12.35
CA SER A 185 -4.74 -9.18 12.93
C SER A 185 -5.45 -8.27 11.93
N LEU A 186 -6.77 -8.13 12.08
CA LEU A 186 -7.57 -7.16 11.34
C LEU A 186 -7.87 -5.98 12.24
N VAL A 187 -7.82 -4.78 11.67
CA VAL A 187 -8.07 -3.51 12.36
C VAL A 187 -9.09 -2.68 11.60
N SER A 188 -9.85 -1.87 12.36
CA SER A 188 -10.70 -0.80 11.83
C SER A 188 -10.40 0.43 12.67
N LEU A 189 -9.98 1.52 12.04
CA LEU A 189 -9.33 2.68 12.66
C LEU A 189 -9.57 3.93 11.82
N TYR A 190 -9.22 5.12 12.33
CA TYR A 190 -9.49 6.40 11.65
C TYR A 190 -10.95 6.57 11.20
N PRO A 191 -11.93 6.36 12.11
CA PRO A 191 -13.30 6.66 11.75
C PRO A 191 -13.45 8.17 11.50
N CYS A 192 -14.00 8.53 10.34
CA CYS A 192 -14.00 9.91 9.86
C CYS A 192 -15.34 10.29 9.20
N ASN A 193 -15.61 11.59 9.12
CA ASN A 193 -16.72 12.11 8.34
C ASN A 193 -16.30 12.47 6.90
N GLY A 194 -17.27 12.74 6.03
CA GLY A 194 -16.99 13.06 4.63
C GLY A 194 -16.14 14.31 4.44
N ALA A 195 -16.29 15.33 5.30
CA ALA A 195 -15.43 16.52 5.27
C ALA A 195 -13.95 16.16 5.50
N GLN A 196 -13.68 15.32 6.50
CA GLN A 196 -12.34 14.81 6.80
C GLN A 196 -11.78 13.97 5.66
N ILE A 197 -12.59 13.11 5.01
CA ILE A 197 -12.14 12.38 3.81
C ILE A 197 -11.74 13.35 2.70
N LYS A 198 -12.59 14.32 2.37
CA LYS A 198 -12.34 15.27 1.28
C LYS A 198 -11.08 16.12 1.50
N GLN A 199 -10.79 16.42 2.76
CA GLN A 199 -9.63 17.21 3.16
C GLN A 199 -8.35 16.37 3.21
N SER A 200 -8.40 15.23 3.89
CA SER A 200 -7.20 14.54 4.36
C SER A 200 -6.82 13.30 3.56
N SER A 201 -7.71 12.76 2.72
CA SER A 201 -7.42 11.53 1.98
C SER A 201 -6.67 11.80 0.66
N ILE A 202 -5.93 10.79 0.19
CA ILE A 202 -5.39 10.79 -1.17
C ILE A 202 -6.47 10.25 -2.10
N LYS A 203 -6.89 11.10 -3.04
CA LYS A 203 -8.09 10.88 -3.86
C LYS A 203 -7.78 10.01 -5.08
N ASN A 204 -8.78 9.25 -5.55
CA ASN A 204 -8.77 8.50 -6.80
C ASN A 204 -7.77 7.33 -6.86
N ILE A 205 -7.25 6.88 -5.72
CA ILE A 205 -6.21 5.84 -5.67
C ILE A 205 -6.70 4.46 -6.13
N VAL A 206 -7.99 4.15 -5.95
CA VAL A 206 -8.59 2.90 -6.43
C VAL A 206 -8.74 2.98 -7.95
N THR A 207 -9.11 4.15 -8.47
CA THR A 207 -9.11 4.40 -9.92
C THR A 207 -7.72 4.26 -10.53
N LEU A 208 -6.71 4.91 -9.94
CA LEU A 208 -5.33 4.81 -10.40
C LEU A 208 -4.83 3.36 -10.38
N SER A 209 -5.14 2.61 -9.32
CA SER A 209 -4.84 1.18 -9.22
C SER A 209 -5.49 0.38 -10.36
N GLU A 210 -6.74 0.66 -10.70
CA GLU A 210 -7.41 0.01 -11.83
C GLU A 210 -6.74 0.36 -13.17
N GLU A 211 -6.35 1.61 -13.39
CA GLU A 211 -5.68 2.05 -14.63
C GLU A 211 -4.31 1.40 -14.81
N ILE A 212 -3.48 1.39 -13.75
CA ILE A 212 -2.19 0.69 -13.74
C ILE A 212 -2.37 -0.80 -14.04
N GLY A 213 -3.33 -1.44 -13.37
CA GLY A 213 -3.61 -2.86 -13.60
C GLY A 213 -4.05 -3.18 -15.02
N LYS A 214 -4.85 -2.30 -15.64
CA LYS A 214 -5.24 -2.43 -17.06
C LYS A 214 -4.03 -2.36 -17.98
N VAL A 215 -3.13 -1.40 -17.78
CA VAL A 215 -1.90 -1.27 -18.58
C VAL A 215 -1.05 -2.53 -18.46
N ILE A 216 -0.82 -3.01 -17.23
CA ILE A 216 0.03 -4.20 -17.01
C ILE A 216 -0.58 -5.46 -17.65
N ARG A 217 -1.90 -5.64 -17.54
CA ARG A 217 -2.62 -6.80 -18.10
C ARG A 217 -2.87 -6.73 -19.60
N GLU A 218 -2.64 -5.59 -20.24
CA GLU A 218 -2.85 -5.44 -21.68
C GLU A 218 -1.90 -6.37 -22.45
N THR A 219 -2.45 -7.22 -23.32
CA THR A 219 -1.69 -8.23 -24.06
C THR A 219 -1.34 -7.81 -25.48
N SER A 220 -1.98 -6.74 -25.98
CA SER A 220 -1.75 -6.24 -27.34
C SER A 220 -0.55 -5.30 -27.46
N MET A 221 -0.11 -4.68 -26.36
CA MET A 221 1.07 -3.80 -26.32
C MET A 221 2.35 -4.62 -26.15
N ASP A 222 3.43 -4.19 -26.80
CA ASP A 222 4.75 -4.71 -26.51
C ASP A 222 5.27 -4.17 -25.15
N GLU A 223 6.41 -4.71 -24.71
CA GLU A 223 6.99 -4.36 -23.40
C GLU A 223 7.35 -2.87 -23.29
N ALA A 224 7.88 -2.27 -24.36
CA ALA A 224 8.34 -0.88 -24.36
C ALA A 224 7.16 0.09 -24.36
N GLU A 225 6.13 -0.17 -25.16
CA GLU A 225 4.88 0.58 -25.17
C GLU A 225 4.18 0.51 -23.82
N LYS A 226 4.10 -0.68 -23.24
CA LYS A 226 3.49 -0.90 -21.92
C LYS A 226 4.24 -0.17 -20.82
N LEU A 227 5.58 -0.23 -20.82
CA LEU A 227 6.42 0.50 -19.87
C LEU A 227 6.20 2.01 -20.01
N GLN A 228 6.22 2.55 -21.23
CA GLN A 228 6.00 3.98 -21.46
C GLN A 228 4.61 4.40 -20.96
N LYS A 229 3.57 3.61 -21.28
CA LYS A 229 2.20 3.91 -20.83
C LYS A 229 2.09 3.88 -19.30
N LEU A 230 2.78 2.95 -18.65
CA LEU A 230 2.82 2.86 -17.19
C LEU A 230 3.50 4.09 -16.59
N LEU A 231 4.63 4.53 -17.15
CA LEU A 231 5.32 5.76 -16.73
C LEU A 231 4.43 6.99 -16.91
N ASP A 232 3.71 7.11 -18.02
CA ASP A 232 2.81 8.24 -18.30
C ASP A 232 1.65 8.33 -17.30
N VAL A 233 1.02 7.19 -16.98
CA VAL A 233 -0.11 7.12 -16.04
C VAL A 233 0.33 7.42 -14.60
N THR A 234 1.57 7.07 -14.26
CA THR A 234 2.09 7.16 -12.90
C THR A 234 2.95 8.40 -12.65
N HIS A 235 3.28 9.14 -13.70
CA HIS A 235 4.35 10.15 -13.69
C HIS A 235 5.67 9.59 -13.13
N GLY A 236 5.91 8.30 -13.34
CA GLY A 236 7.04 7.57 -12.79
C GLY A 236 8.28 7.63 -13.68
N TYR A 237 9.36 7.05 -13.16
CA TYR A 237 10.66 6.95 -13.79
C TYR A 237 11.13 5.50 -13.78
N HIS A 238 11.71 5.04 -14.89
CA HIS A 238 12.45 3.80 -14.95
C HIS A 238 13.91 4.06 -14.54
N LEU A 239 14.33 3.49 -13.41
CA LEU A 239 15.64 3.80 -12.81
C LEU A 239 16.72 2.78 -13.15
N PHE A 240 16.36 1.49 -13.27
CA PHE A 240 17.33 0.41 -13.42
C PHE A 240 16.68 -0.88 -13.92
N GLU A 241 17.39 -1.68 -14.72
CA GLU A 241 17.03 -3.06 -15.02
C GLU A 241 18.15 -4.04 -14.69
N GLY A 242 17.81 -5.16 -14.07
CA GLY A 242 18.82 -6.07 -13.57
C GLY A 242 18.32 -7.44 -13.13
N LYS A 243 19.24 -8.24 -12.60
CA LYS A 243 18.97 -9.56 -12.03
C LYS A 243 19.28 -9.55 -10.55
N ILE A 244 18.36 -10.07 -9.74
CA ILE A 244 18.56 -10.22 -8.30
C ILE A 244 19.68 -11.23 -8.05
N THR A 245 20.72 -10.82 -7.32
CA THR A 245 21.89 -11.63 -6.99
C THR A 245 22.04 -11.92 -5.51
N ASP A 246 21.38 -11.16 -4.64
CA ASP A 246 21.30 -11.45 -3.21
C ASP A 246 20.01 -10.91 -2.60
N VAL A 247 19.46 -11.62 -1.61
CA VAL A 247 18.28 -11.20 -0.84
C VAL A 247 18.52 -11.56 0.62
N VAL A 248 18.64 -10.54 1.46
CA VAL A 248 18.77 -10.70 2.91
C VAL A 248 17.48 -10.24 3.57
N ARG A 249 16.87 -11.09 4.40
CA ARG A 249 15.63 -10.80 5.13
C ARG A 249 15.75 -11.22 6.58
N LYS A 250 15.17 -10.42 7.47
CA LYS A 250 15.02 -10.74 8.89
C LYS A 250 13.72 -10.16 9.42
N THR A 251 12.87 -11.01 9.99
CA THR A 251 11.68 -10.58 10.73
C THR A 251 12.07 -10.19 12.15
N ARG A 252 11.70 -8.98 12.58
CA ARG A 252 11.89 -8.49 13.95
C ARG A 252 10.79 -7.50 14.30
N ALA A 253 10.27 -7.60 15.53
CA ALA A 253 9.28 -6.65 16.08
C ALA A 253 8.01 -6.47 15.21
N GLY A 254 7.60 -7.52 14.48
CA GLY A 254 6.42 -7.49 13.61
C GLY A 254 6.67 -6.95 12.19
N PHE A 255 7.91 -6.60 11.84
CA PHE A 255 8.30 -6.12 10.52
C PHE A 255 9.33 -7.03 9.84
N ASN A 256 9.34 -7.01 8.50
CA ASN A 256 10.34 -7.67 7.66
C ASN A 256 11.37 -6.66 7.18
N PHE A 257 12.56 -6.71 7.75
CA PHE A 257 13.68 -5.87 7.34
C PHE A 257 14.56 -6.61 6.35
N GLY A 258 15.14 -5.89 5.41
CA GLY A 258 16.10 -6.50 4.51
C GLY A 258 16.65 -5.58 3.45
N ARG A 259 17.42 -6.21 2.56
CA ARG A 259 17.89 -5.59 1.33
C ARG A 259 17.91 -6.60 0.20
N VAL A 260 17.76 -6.10 -1.02
CA VAL A 260 17.96 -6.86 -2.25
C VAL A 260 19.07 -6.21 -3.07
N LYS A 261 19.96 -7.04 -3.60
CA LYS A 261 21.04 -6.64 -4.50
C LYS A 261 20.68 -7.05 -5.92
N ILE A 262 20.84 -6.13 -6.85
CA ILE A 262 20.44 -6.27 -8.25
C ILE A 262 21.63 -5.90 -9.13
N ASP A 263 22.18 -6.88 -9.86
CA ASP A 263 23.26 -6.64 -10.82
C ASP A 263 22.64 -6.23 -12.16
N GLY A 264 23.16 -5.17 -12.76
CA GLY A 264 22.57 -4.55 -13.95
C GLY A 264 22.63 -5.43 -15.20
N LEU A 265 21.62 -5.26 -16.05
CA LEU A 265 21.49 -5.91 -17.35
C LEU A 265 21.47 -4.85 -18.46
N ASN A 266 21.76 -5.28 -19.69
CA ASN A 266 21.70 -4.43 -20.89
C ASN A 266 22.46 -3.10 -20.71
N LYS A 267 21.76 -1.96 -20.74
CA LYS A 267 22.35 -0.61 -20.58
C LYS A 267 22.96 -0.37 -19.19
N ASP A 268 22.53 -1.13 -18.18
CA ASP A 268 22.97 -1.02 -16.80
C ASP A 268 24.11 -2.00 -16.46
N THR A 269 24.68 -2.69 -17.46
CA THR A 269 25.81 -3.60 -17.25
C THR A 269 26.97 -2.90 -16.52
N ASN A 270 27.58 -3.59 -15.55
CA ASN A 270 28.62 -3.07 -14.64
C ASN A 270 28.14 -2.06 -13.58
N SER A 271 26.84 -1.86 -13.42
CA SER A 271 26.27 -1.16 -12.27
C SER A 271 25.51 -2.13 -11.36
N GLU A 272 25.31 -1.70 -10.13
CA GLU A 272 24.57 -2.43 -9.11
C GLU A 272 23.59 -1.50 -8.42
N VAL A 273 22.39 -2.02 -8.13
CA VAL A 273 21.41 -1.37 -7.25
C VAL A 273 21.19 -2.19 -5.99
N ILE A 274 21.19 -1.53 -4.85
CA ILE A 274 20.75 -2.08 -3.57
C ILE A 274 19.45 -1.37 -3.18
N VAL A 275 18.39 -2.15 -2.92
CA VAL A 275 17.13 -1.62 -2.39
C VAL A 275 16.96 -2.10 -0.96
N HIS A 276 16.77 -1.16 -0.04
CA HIS A 276 16.53 -1.39 1.38
C HIS A 276 15.03 -1.32 1.68
N PHE A 277 14.54 -2.24 2.53
CA PHE A 277 13.12 -2.33 2.85
C PHE A 277 12.84 -2.65 4.32
N GLN A 278 11.70 -2.16 4.80
CA GLN A 278 11.00 -2.56 6.02
C GLN A 278 9.53 -2.78 5.64
N ASN A 279 9.16 -4.03 5.33
CA ASN A 279 7.95 -4.42 4.58
C ASN A 279 7.85 -3.81 3.17
N GLU A 280 7.97 -2.49 3.08
CA GLU A 280 7.99 -1.69 1.86
C GLU A 280 9.42 -1.25 1.50
N ASN A 281 9.67 -0.99 0.21
CA ASN A 281 10.93 -0.44 -0.31
C ASN A 281 11.06 1.04 0.07
N LEU A 282 12.18 1.39 0.70
CA LEU A 282 12.37 2.70 1.33
C LEU A 282 13.50 3.53 0.70
N VAL A 283 14.61 2.89 0.34
CA VAL A 283 15.77 3.56 -0.28
C VAL A 283 16.34 2.65 -1.35
N ALA A 284 16.61 3.21 -2.52
CA ALA A 284 17.35 2.55 -3.60
C ALA A 284 18.64 3.31 -3.88
N GLU A 285 19.77 2.60 -3.89
CA GLU A 285 21.09 3.15 -4.13
C GLU A 285 21.72 2.47 -5.35
N LYS A 286 22.21 3.25 -6.31
CA LYS A 286 22.99 2.76 -7.45
C LYS A 286 24.47 3.05 -7.19
N ASN A 287 25.28 2.00 -7.12
CA ASN A 287 26.71 2.10 -6.82
C ASN A 287 27.03 2.95 -5.55
N GLY A 288 26.16 2.88 -4.54
CA GLY A 288 26.29 3.60 -3.27
C GLY A 288 25.69 5.02 -3.24
N GLU A 289 25.10 5.48 -4.33
CA GLU A 289 24.46 6.80 -4.41
C GLU A 289 22.93 6.64 -4.46
N PRO A 290 22.15 7.38 -3.65
CA PRO A 290 20.69 7.32 -3.68
C PRO A 290 20.12 7.70 -5.05
N ILE A 291 19.21 6.88 -5.57
CA ILE A 291 18.46 7.11 -6.82
C ILE A 291 16.95 7.22 -6.59
N ALA A 292 16.44 6.76 -5.43
CA ALA A 292 15.08 6.99 -4.96
C ALA A 292 15.00 6.83 -3.44
N ILE A 293 14.18 7.66 -2.79
CA ILE A 293 14.10 7.78 -1.33
C ILE A 293 12.63 7.99 -0.93
N THR A 294 12.15 7.25 0.08
CA THR A 294 10.84 7.49 0.71
C THR A 294 10.68 8.95 1.16
N PRO A 295 9.51 9.60 1.00
CA PRO A 295 8.20 9.04 0.67
C PRO A 295 7.95 8.71 -0.80
N ASP A 296 8.85 9.01 -1.73
CA ASP A 296 8.67 8.63 -3.12
C ASP A 296 8.63 7.09 -3.24
N LEU A 297 7.78 6.60 -4.14
CA LEU A 297 7.48 5.18 -4.25
C LEU A 297 8.63 4.47 -4.95
N ILE A 298 9.04 3.32 -4.42
CA ILE A 298 10.04 2.45 -5.06
C ILE A 298 9.37 1.13 -5.41
N CYS A 299 9.17 0.92 -6.70
CA CYS A 299 8.41 -0.20 -7.24
C CYS A 299 9.34 -1.15 -7.99
N MET A 300 9.29 -2.44 -7.64
CA MET A 300 9.97 -3.48 -8.40
C MET A 300 8.95 -4.25 -9.22
N VAL A 301 9.23 -4.41 -10.51
CA VAL A 301 8.40 -5.20 -11.42
C VAL A 301 9.24 -6.24 -12.14
N ASP A 302 8.60 -7.32 -12.56
CA ASP A 302 9.21 -8.30 -13.45
C ASP A 302 9.64 -7.65 -14.77
N LEU A 303 10.83 -8.01 -15.27
CA LEU A 303 11.45 -7.34 -16.40
C LEU A 303 10.60 -7.39 -17.69
N GLU A 304 9.92 -8.50 -17.93
CA GLU A 304 9.21 -8.77 -19.19
C GLU A 304 7.70 -8.47 -19.06
N THR A 305 7.10 -8.83 -17.92
CA THR A 305 5.65 -8.73 -17.75
C THR A 305 5.20 -7.44 -17.08
N LEU A 306 6.12 -6.71 -16.45
CA LEU A 306 5.83 -5.57 -15.56
C LEU A 306 4.94 -5.93 -14.36
N MET A 307 4.78 -7.22 -14.06
CA MET A 307 4.04 -7.66 -12.89
C MET A 307 4.78 -7.23 -11.61
N PRO A 308 4.10 -6.60 -10.64
CA PRO A 308 4.72 -6.18 -9.38
C PRO A 308 5.38 -7.33 -8.63
N VAL A 309 6.51 -7.04 -7.99
CA VAL A 309 7.24 -7.98 -7.15
C VAL A 309 7.23 -7.49 -5.72
N THR A 310 6.46 -8.16 -4.88
CA THR A 310 6.43 -7.87 -3.43
C THR A 310 7.75 -8.25 -2.76
N THR A 311 8.01 -7.68 -1.59
CA THR A 311 9.23 -7.95 -0.83
C THR A 311 9.31 -9.40 -0.38
N GLU A 312 8.20 -10.13 -0.25
CA GLU A 312 8.17 -11.59 0.01
C GLU A 312 8.54 -12.39 -1.25
N ALA A 313 8.17 -11.88 -2.43
CA ALA A 313 8.35 -12.52 -3.72
C ALA A 313 9.75 -12.32 -4.35
N LEU A 314 10.61 -11.46 -3.78
CA LEU A 314 11.99 -11.31 -4.25
C LEU A 314 12.75 -12.64 -4.09
N LYS A 315 13.45 -13.08 -5.14
CA LYS A 315 14.21 -14.34 -5.15
C LYS A 315 15.42 -14.19 -6.04
N TYR A 316 16.50 -14.87 -5.68
CA TYR A 316 17.70 -14.95 -6.52
C TYR A 316 17.36 -15.36 -7.95
N GLY A 317 18.00 -14.70 -8.93
CA GLY A 317 17.85 -15.00 -10.35
C GLY A 317 16.66 -14.33 -11.03
N LYS A 318 15.71 -13.75 -10.28
CA LYS A 318 14.60 -13.00 -10.88
C LYS A 318 15.13 -11.75 -11.59
N ARG A 319 14.65 -11.49 -12.80
CA ARG A 319 14.97 -10.30 -13.58
C ARG A 319 13.91 -9.24 -13.30
N VAL A 320 14.34 -8.04 -12.93
CA VAL A 320 13.43 -6.98 -12.48
C VAL A 320 13.80 -5.64 -13.08
N ARG A 321 12.81 -4.76 -13.14
CA ARG A 321 12.99 -3.30 -13.28
C ARG A 321 12.76 -2.66 -11.92
N VAL A 322 13.62 -1.70 -11.57
CA VAL A 322 13.38 -0.76 -10.47
C VAL A 322 12.81 0.51 -11.08
N MET A 323 11.63 0.87 -10.61
CA MET A 323 10.91 2.08 -10.98
C MET A 323 10.69 2.92 -9.73
N ALA A 324 10.50 4.22 -9.92
CA ALA A 324 10.07 5.09 -8.84
C ALA A 324 9.00 6.08 -9.31
N LEU A 325 8.15 6.50 -8.38
CA LEU A 325 7.09 7.47 -8.63
C LEU A 325 7.15 8.58 -7.58
N PRO A 326 6.79 9.82 -7.94
CA PRO A 326 6.62 10.88 -6.95
C PRO A 326 5.53 10.50 -5.94
N ALA A 327 5.78 10.77 -4.67
CA ALA A 327 4.78 10.71 -3.62
C ALA A 327 3.73 11.81 -3.80
N ASP A 328 2.55 11.60 -3.20
CA ASP A 328 1.58 12.67 -3.04
C ASP A 328 2.19 13.86 -2.26
N ASP A 329 1.81 15.08 -2.64
CA ASP A 329 2.33 16.32 -2.06
C ASP A 329 2.13 16.41 -0.54
N ALA A 330 1.10 15.74 0.00
CA ALA A 330 0.89 15.65 1.45
C ALA A 330 2.12 15.10 2.19
N TRP A 331 2.86 14.16 1.57
CA TRP A 331 4.06 13.55 2.13
C TRP A 331 5.32 14.38 1.99
N ARG A 332 5.32 15.37 1.08
CA ARG A 332 6.48 16.23 0.79
C ARG A 332 6.55 17.46 1.70
N THR A 333 5.62 17.61 2.63
CA THR A 333 5.66 18.61 3.70
C THR A 333 6.67 18.26 4.78
N ASP A 334 7.12 19.22 5.59
CA ASP A 334 8.04 18.95 6.73
C ASP A 334 7.47 17.88 7.68
N LYS A 335 6.17 17.96 8.00
CA LYS A 335 5.49 16.96 8.84
C LYS A 335 5.40 15.59 8.16
N GLY A 336 5.17 15.57 6.84
CA GLY A 336 5.19 14.34 6.04
C GLY A 336 6.56 13.67 6.08
N ILE A 337 7.62 14.43 5.79
CA ILE A 337 9.01 13.95 5.81
C ILE A 337 9.43 13.52 7.22
N GLU A 338 9.02 14.22 8.28
CA GLU A 338 9.26 13.77 9.65
C GLU A 338 8.59 12.41 9.95
N THR A 339 7.42 12.17 9.36
CA THR A 339 6.61 10.97 9.62
C THR A 339 7.08 9.75 8.81
N VAL A 340 7.47 9.93 7.54
CA VAL A 340 7.75 8.84 6.59
C VAL A 340 9.04 9.02 5.77
N GLY A 341 9.86 10.01 6.11
CA GLY A 341 11.14 10.24 5.46
C GLY A 341 12.21 9.23 5.87
N PRO A 342 13.36 9.22 5.16
CA PRO A 342 14.43 8.24 5.36
C PRO A 342 14.97 8.21 6.79
N ARG A 343 15.08 9.37 7.44
CA ARG A 343 15.58 9.48 8.82
C ARG A 343 14.65 8.82 9.84
N TYR A 344 13.33 8.80 9.60
CA TYR A 344 12.39 8.06 10.45
C TYR A 344 12.74 6.57 10.48
N PHE A 345 13.07 6.03 9.31
CA PHE A 345 13.47 4.63 9.13
C PHE A 345 14.94 4.34 9.49
N GLY A 346 15.67 5.35 9.98
CA GLY A 346 17.06 5.19 10.43
C GLY A 346 18.12 5.26 9.33
N TYR A 347 17.78 5.74 8.12
CA TYR A 347 18.75 6.02 7.08
C TYR A 347 19.32 7.44 7.25
N ASP A 348 20.65 7.58 7.26
CA ASP A 348 21.33 8.87 7.40
C ASP A 348 21.47 9.59 6.05
N VAL A 349 20.33 9.93 5.48
CA VAL A 349 20.18 10.66 4.21
C VAL A 349 18.97 11.58 4.34
N ASP A 350 19.06 12.78 3.73
CA ASP A 350 17.94 13.71 3.67
C ASP A 350 17.02 13.36 2.49
N PHE A 351 15.72 13.63 2.64
CA PHE A 351 14.81 13.46 1.52
C PHE A 351 15.16 14.44 0.40
N GLU A 352 15.35 13.90 -0.79
CA GLU A 352 15.45 14.65 -2.03
C GLU A 352 14.38 14.13 -2.99
N PRO A 353 13.56 15.01 -3.60
CA PRO A 353 12.53 14.59 -4.54
C PRO A 353 13.13 13.77 -5.70
N LEU A 354 12.44 12.71 -6.08
CA LEU A 354 12.81 11.81 -7.16
C LEU A 354 13.19 12.55 -8.44
N GLU A 355 12.45 13.60 -8.78
CA GLU A 355 12.66 14.41 -9.98
C GLU A 355 14.05 15.08 -9.98
N GLU A 356 14.59 15.44 -8.83
CA GLU A 356 15.93 16.02 -8.70
C GLU A 356 17.02 14.94 -8.71
N LEU A 357 16.76 13.78 -8.08
CA LEU A 357 17.65 12.61 -8.14
C LEU A 357 17.84 12.13 -9.59
N VAL A 358 16.75 12.03 -10.36
CA VAL A 358 16.79 11.64 -11.77
C VAL A 358 17.61 12.63 -12.60
N LYS A 359 17.39 13.95 -12.43
CA LYS A 359 18.17 14.99 -13.12
C LYS A 359 19.67 14.91 -12.79
N LYS A 360 20.03 14.59 -11.55
CA LYS A 360 21.44 14.41 -11.14
C LYS A 360 22.06 13.19 -11.81
N GLU A 361 21.33 12.08 -11.88
CA GLU A 361 21.81 10.85 -12.53
C GLU A 361 22.01 11.04 -14.03
N GLU A 362 21.08 11.70 -14.72
CA GLU A 362 21.19 12.02 -16.14
C GLU A 362 22.44 12.87 -16.43
N ARG A 363 22.73 13.87 -15.58
CA ARG A 363 23.93 14.72 -15.72
C ARG A 363 25.25 13.97 -15.48
N ARG A 364 25.24 12.85 -14.74
CA ARG A 364 26.43 12.02 -14.53
C ARG A 364 26.79 11.16 -15.76
N HIS A 365 25.84 10.99 -16.68
CA HIS A 365 25.99 10.16 -17.89
C HIS A 365 26.24 11.00 -19.16
N VAL A 366 26.20 12.33 -19.07
CA VAL A 366 26.63 13.29 -20.10
C VAL A 366 28.06 13.73 -19.80
#